data_AF-A0A699SMR0-F1
#
_entry.id   AF-A0A699SMR0-F1
#
_cell.length_a   1.000
_cell.length_b   1.000
_cell.length_c   1.000
_cell.angle_alpha   90.00
_cell.angle_beta   90.00
_cell.angle_gamma   90.00
#
_symmetry.space_group_name_H-M   'P 1'
#
loop_
_entity.id
_entity.type
_entity.pdbx_description
1 polymer ?
#
loop_
_entity_poly.entity_id
_entity_poly.type
_entity_poly.pdbx_seq_one_letter_code
_entity_poly.pdbx_strand_id
1 'polypeptide(L)'
;DVAVFTGEETPRRAILPNRLINDLPGIFGPQAVAAEQKRLANVGLPMREQPEKVSASANMETADMLVDPLHGYAYDSFNEDALLRLAKVENGRIAGGWVLLNRQPSHSPSFQNYPAADAFVQQEMLKVTGLADTVTITDPISHDVKGLLLRGPYNRASFASLGLAPDVLVTNPNSQRANGIAWTHRTAPEFDIYFISNQLDSARTI
;
A
#
# COMPACT_ATOMS: atom_id res chain seq x y z
N ASP A 1 -1.75 7.67 3.68
CA ASP A 1 -2.37 6.81 4.71
C ASP A 1 -1.55 5.58 5.06
N VAL A 2 -1.03 4.88 4.05
CA VAL A 2 -0.28 3.63 4.23
C VAL A 2 1.19 3.85 3.91
N ALA A 3 2.09 3.28 4.71
CA ALA A 3 3.52 3.27 4.47
C ALA A 3 3.97 1.82 4.22
N VAL A 4 4.64 1.57 3.09
CA VAL A 4 5.05 0.24 2.66
C VAL A 4 6.56 0.14 2.64
N PHE A 5 7.11 -0.73 3.49
CA PHE A 5 8.55 -0.87 3.59
C PHE A 5 9.14 -1.66 2.41
N THR A 6 10.19 -1.15 1.77
CA THR A 6 10.76 -1.76 0.57
C THR A 6 11.66 -2.98 0.81
N GLY A 7 11.94 -3.33 2.06
CA GLY A 7 12.93 -4.35 2.42
C GLY A 7 14.37 -3.82 2.38
N GLU A 8 15.33 -4.71 2.61
CA GLU A 8 16.77 -4.41 2.69
C GLU A 8 17.59 -4.97 1.53
N GLU A 9 16.98 -5.82 0.71
CA GLU A 9 17.63 -6.46 -0.42
C GLU A 9 18.26 -5.42 -1.37
N THR A 10 19.33 -5.83 -2.06
CA THR A 10 20.02 -4.96 -3.01
C THR A 10 20.16 -5.68 -4.36
N PRO A 11 19.60 -5.15 -5.46
CA PRO A 11 18.90 -3.87 -5.58
C PRO A 11 17.45 -3.89 -5.01
N ARG A 12 16.96 -2.74 -4.56
CA ARG A 12 15.57 -2.51 -4.14
C ARG A 12 15.01 -1.21 -4.70
N ARG A 13 13.67 -1.11 -4.75
CA ARG A 13 12.92 0.05 -5.26
C ARG A 13 11.51 0.10 -4.67
N ALA A 14 10.75 1.15 -5.03
CA ALA A 14 9.33 1.27 -4.69
C ALA A 14 8.53 0.03 -5.14
N ILE A 15 7.56 -0.36 -4.31
CA ILE A 15 6.71 -1.53 -4.53
C ILE A 15 5.47 -1.10 -5.30
N LEU A 16 5.19 -1.78 -6.41
CA LEU A 16 3.99 -1.56 -7.22
C LEU A 16 2.74 -2.09 -6.48
N PRO A 17 1.55 -1.49 -6.70
CA PRO A 17 0.33 -1.90 -6.01
C PRO A 17 0.01 -3.38 -6.17
N ASN A 18 0.15 -3.93 -7.37
CA ASN A 18 -0.15 -5.35 -7.65
C ASN A 18 0.70 -6.31 -6.80
N ARG A 19 1.90 -5.89 -6.36
CA ARG A 19 2.75 -6.71 -5.48
C ARG A 19 2.26 -6.76 -4.04
N LEU A 20 1.32 -5.89 -3.67
CA LEU A 20 0.68 -5.83 -2.35
C LEU A 20 -0.62 -6.62 -2.29
N ILE A 21 -1.12 -7.18 -3.40
CA ILE A 21 -2.38 -7.94 -3.44
C ILE A 21 -2.36 -9.13 -2.47
N ASN A 22 -1.22 -9.79 -2.29
CA ASN A 22 -1.09 -10.90 -1.35
C ASN A 22 -1.02 -10.44 0.11
N ASP A 23 -0.52 -9.23 0.36
CA ASP A 23 -0.38 -8.66 1.70
C ASP A 23 -1.69 -7.98 2.14
N LEU A 24 -2.47 -7.43 1.20
CA LEU A 24 -3.71 -6.69 1.42
C LEU A 24 -4.91 -7.23 0.60
N PRO A 25 -5.17 -8.55 0.54
CA PRO A 25 -6.20 -9.11 -0.36
C PRO A 25 -7.61 -8.56 -0.07
N GLY A 26 -7.91 -8.20 1.17
CA GLY A 26 -9.18 -7.60 1.55
C GLY A 26 -9.37 -6.19 1.00
N ILE A 27 -8.32 -5.37 1.03
CA ILE A 27 -8.37 -3.96 0.59
C ILE A 27 -8.57 -3.89 -0.93
N PHE A 28 -7.79 -4.68 -1.69
CA PHE A 28 -7.95 -4.79 -3.15
C PHE A 28 -9.28 -5.45 -3.54
N GLY A 29 -9.83 -6.30 -2.67
CA GLY A 29 -11.09 -6.98 -2.88
C GLY A 29 -10.99 -8.23 -3.77
N PRO A 30 -12.01 -9.10 -3.72
CA PRO A 30 -11.96 -10.43 -4.32
C PRO A 30 -11.84 -10.41 -5.85
N GLN A 31 -12.40 -9.40 -6.51
CA GLN A 31 -12.35 -9.26 -7.97
C GLN A 31 -10.92 -8.97 -8.45
N ALA A 32 -10.20 -8.05 -7.79
CA ALA A 32 -8.82 -7.72 -8.14
C ALA A 32 -7.87 -8.90 -7.85
N VAL A 33 -8.06 -9.59 -6.72
CA VAL A 33 -7.30 -10.80 -6.37
C VAL A 33 -7.47 -11.88 -7.44
N ALA A 34 -8.72 -12.16 -7.85
CA ALA A 34 -8.99 -13.16 -8.89
C ALA A 34 -8.44 -12.76 -10.26
N ALA A 35 -8.54 -11.47 -10.61
CA ALA A 35 -7.97 -10.94 -11.86
C ALA A 35 -6.45 -11.09 -11.89
N GLU A 36 -5.77 -10.79 -10.79
CA GLU A 36 -4.31 -10.94 -10.68
C GLU A 36 -3.88 -12.40 -10.73
N GLN A 37 -4.59 -13.30 -10.04
CA GLN A 37 -4.33 -14.74 -10.14
C GLN A 37 -4.43 -15.25 -11.57
N LYS A 38 -5.47 -14.82 -12.31
CA LYS A 38 -5.64 -15.16 -13.73
C LYS A 38 -4.51 -14.58 -14.59
N ARG A 39 -4.12 -13.32 -14.34
CA ARG A 39 -3.03 -12.65 -15.07
C ARG A 39 -1.70 -13.37 -14.86
N LEU A 40 -1.36 -13.70 -13.62
CA LEU A 40 -0.12 -14.39 -13.25
C LEU A 40 -0.08 -15.83 -13.75
N ALA A 41 -1.22 -16.53 -13.77
CA ALA A 41 -1.31 -17.88 -14.36
C ALA A 41 -0.93 -17.88 -15.85
N ASN A 42 -1.17 -16.75 -16.55
CA ASN A 42 -0.70 -16.47 -17.91
C ASN A 42 -0.94 -17.64 -18.90
N VAL A 43 -2.07 -18.33 -18.75
CA VAL A 43 -2.38 -19.55 -19.52
C VAL A 43 -2.42 -19.23 -21.01
N GLY A 44 -1.69 -20.02 -21.80
CA GLY A 44 -1.61 -19.85 -23.25
C GLY A 44 -0.63 -18.76 -23.72
N LEU A 45 0.04 -18.06 -22.80
CA LEU A 45 1.05 -17.03 -23.09
C LEU A 45 0.60 -16.03 -24.17
N PRO A 46 -0.58 -15.39 -24.01
CA PRO A 46 -1.13 -14.52 -25.03
C PRO A 46 -0.20 -13.34 -25.31
N MET A 47 -0.14 -12.95 -26.58
CA MET A 47 0.64 -11.82 -27.08
C MET A 47 -0.30 -10.70 -27.52
N ARG A 48 0.13 -9.45 -27.35
CA ARG A 48 -0.54 -8.24 -27.83
C ARG A 48 0.45 -7.40 -28.62
N GLU A 49 0.01 -6.86 -29.74
CA GLU A 49 0.74 -5.84 -30.49
C GLU A 49 0.21 -4.46 -30.14
N GLN A 50 1.01 -3.66 -29.42
CA GLN A 50 0.67 -2.28 -29.07
C GLN A 50 1.93 -1.53 -28.62
N PRO A 51 2.37 -0.47 -29.33
CA PRO A 51 1.84 0.10 -30.58
C PRO A 51 2.11 -0.80 -31.80
N GLU A 52 1.73 -0.35 -33.01
CA GLU A 52 1.94 -1.08 -34.28
C GLU A 52 3.39 -1.62 -34.37
N LYS A 53 3.51 -2.89 -34.75
CA LYS A 53 4.75 -3.68 -34.89
C LYS A 53 5.51 -3.95 -33.59
N VAL A 54 4.96 -3.61 -32.42
CA VAL A 54 5.57 -3.92 -31.12
C VAL A 54 4.74 -4.99 -30.41
N SER A 55 5.21 -6.24 -30.49
CA SER A 55 4.57 -7.38 -29.84
C SER A 55 5.17 -7.64 -28.45
N ALA A 56 4.29 -7.78 -27.46
CA ALA A 56 4.65 -8.06 -26.07
C ALA A 56 3.62 -9.01 -25.43
N SER A 57 3.91 -9.51 -24.23
CA SER A 57 2.92 -10.35 -23.53
C SER A 57 1.68 -9.53 -23.19
N ALA A 58 0.50 -10.07 -23.50
CA ALA A 58 -0.78 -9.38 -23.29
C ALA A 58 -1.11 -9.21 -21.80
N ASN A 59 -0.58 -10.08 -20.94
CA ASN A 59 -0.83 -10.07 -19.50
C ASN A 59 0.20 -9.24 -18.72
N MET A 60 0.97 -8.39 -19.40
CA MET A 60 1.83 -7.40 -18.73
C MET A 60 1.00 -6.42 -17.91
N GLU A 61 1.58 -5.95 -16.81
CA GLU A 61 0.97 -4.91 -15.99
C GLU A 61 0.87 -3.60 -16.80
N THR A 62 -0.28 -2.95 -16.73
CA THR A 62 -0.56 -1.70 -17.44
C THR A 62 -1.02 -0.62 -16.45
N ALA A 63 -0.82 0.65 -16.82
CA ALA A 63 -1.03 1.78 -15.91
C ALA A 63 -2.50 1.97 -15.47
N ASP A 64 -3.46 1.55 -16.29
CA ASP A 64 -4.89 1.52 -15.97
C ASP A 64 -5.22 0.59 -14.80
N MET A 65 -4.41 -0.45 -14.57
CA MET A 65 -4.54 -1.33 -13.39
C MET A 65 -4.19 -0.60 -12.08
N LEU A 66 -3.56 0.58 -12.17
CA LEU A 66 -3.04 1.32 -11.01
C LEU A 66 -3.97 2.46 -10.57
N VAL A 67 -5.19 2.54 -11.11
CA VAL A 67 -6.18 3.57 -10.74
C VAL A 67 -6.88 3.20 -9.44
N ASP A 68 -6.62 3.99 -8.39
CA ASP A 68 -7.16 3.81 -7.02
C ASP A 68 -7.14 2.34 -6.53
N PRO A 69 -5.94 1.72 -6.46
CA PRO A 69 -5.79 0.28 -6.24
C PRO A 69 -6.11 -0.12 -4.79
N LEU A 70 -6.02 0.80 -3.84
CA LEU A 70 -6.32 0.57 -2.43
C LEU A 70 -7.71 1.06 -2.03
N HIS A 71 -8.56 1.44 -2.98
CA HIS A 71 -9.96 1.80 -2.71
C HIS A 71 -10.13 2.94 -1.70
N GLY A 72 -9.50 4.08 -1.98
CA GLY A 72 -9.65 5.28 -1.16
C GLY A 72 -8.54 5.51 -0.14
N TYR A 73 -7.47 4.73 -0.18
CA TYR A 73 -6.24 5.00 0.57
C TYR A 73 -5.08 5.33 -0.37
N ALA A 74 -4.24 6.27 0.03
CA ALA A 74 -2.95 6.51 -0.62
C ALA A 74 -1.83 5.78 0.14
N TYR A 75 -0.84 5.28 -0.60
CA TYR A 75 0.36 4.68 -0.02
C TYR A 75 1.64 5.23 -0.61
N ASP A 76 2.68 5.23 0.21
CA ASP A 76 4.06 5.47 -0.22
C ASP A 76 4.93 4.26 0.09
N SER A 77 5.82 3.94 -0.86
CA SER A 77 6.94 3.05 -0.56
C SER A 77 8.03 3.83 0.13
N PHE A 78 8.52 3.35 1.27
CA PHE A 78 9.61 4.00 1.99
C PHE A 78 10.75 3.01 2.23
N ASN A 79 11.97 3.53 2.16
CA ASN A 79 13.18 2.75 2.32
C ASN A 79 13.69 2.80 3.76
N GLU A 80 14.70 1.98 4.02
CA GLU A 80 15.35 1.88 5.31
C GLU A 80 15.98 3.21 5.77
N ASP A 81 16.51 4.00 4.84
CA ASP A 81 17.05 5.31 5.16
C ASP A 81 15.99 6.25 5.76
N ALA A 82 14.84 6.38 5.08
CA ALA A 82 13.73 7.18 5.57
C ALA A 82 13.26 6.68 6.96
N LEU A 83 13.31 5.37 7.19
CA LEU A 83 12.93 4.75 8.46
C LEU A 83 13.91 5.07 9.60
N LEU A 84 15.22 4.98 9.36
CA LEU A 84 16.23 5.12 10.41
C LEU A 84 16.64 6.57 10.67
N ARG A 85 16.63 7.42 9.63
CA ARG A 85 17.18 8.79 9.72
C ARG A 85 16.11 9.87 9.78
N LEU A 86 14.95 9.65 9.16
CA LEU A 86 13.94 10.70 8.96
C LEU A 86 12.63 10.44 9.69
N ALA A 87 12.28 9.17 9.93
CA ALA A 87 11.03 8.81 10.58
C ALA A 87 11.01 9.38 11.99
N LYS A 88 10.04 10.26 12.24
CA LYS A 88 9.71 10.75 13.57
C LYS A 88 8.35 10.18 13.94
N VAL A 89 8.23 9.75 15.19
CA VAL A 89 6.94 9.37 15.73
C VAL A 89 6.31 10.59 16.39
N GLU A 90 5.23 11.10 15.83
CA GLU A 90 4.45 12.21 16.36
C GLU A 90 3.04 11.72 16.67
N ASN A 91 2.57 11.95 17.90
CA ASN A 91 1.26 11.47 18.37
C ASN A 91 1.05 9.96 18.16
N GLY A 92 2.13 9.17 18.24
CA GLY A 92 2.05 7.72 18.04
C GLY A 92 1.91 7.28 16.58
N ARG A 93 2.21 8.15 15.61
CA ARG A 93 2.22 7.83 14.18
C ARG A 93 3.60 8.14 13.61
N ILE A 94 4.05 7.36 12.64
CA ILE A 94 5.17 7.81 11.81
C ILE A 94 4.66 9.03 11.05
N ALA A 95 5.32 10.18 11.19
CA ALA A 95 4.96 11.40 10.47
C ALA A 95 4.91 11.09 8.96
N GLY A 96 3.69 10.96 8.40
CA GLY A 96 3.44 10.55 7.02
C GLY A 96 2.59 9.28 6.79
N GLY A 97 2.32 8.44 7.80
CA GLY A 97 1.53 7.22 7.59
C GLY A 97 0.95 6.54 8.85
N TRP A 98 -0.18 5.86 8.69
CA TRP A 98 -0.93 5.18 9.75
C TRP A 98 -0.70 3.66 9.79
N VAL A 99 -0.61 3.01 8.61
CA VAL A 99 -0.48 1.56 8.48
C VAL A 99 0.87 1.22 7.91
N LEU A 100 1.66 0.44 8.64
CA LEU A 100 2.96 -0.07 8.21
C LEU A 100 2.82 -1.51 7.73
N LEU A 101 3.00 -1.73 6.41
CA LEU A 101 3.16 -3.06 5.85
C LEU A 101 4.62 -3.48 5.95
N ASN A 102 4.88 -4.52 6.74
CA ASN A 102 6.24 -4.87 7.09
C ASN A 102 6.75 -6.14 6.39
N ARG A 103 7.86 -5.99 5.67
CA ARG A 103 8.84 -7.05 5.40
C ARG A 103 10.09 -6.69 6.20
N GLN A 104 10.15 -7.09 7.48
CA GLN A 104 11.08 -6.51 8.47
C GLN A 104 12.51 -6.33 7.94
N PRO A 105 13.10 -5.13 8.15
CA PRO A 105 14.52 -4.98 8.04
C PRO A 105 15.24 -5.77 9.17
N SER A 106 16.21 -6.62 8.83
CA SER A 106 17.06 -7.37 9.76
C SER A 106 18.56 -7.01 9.70
N HIS A 107 19.01 -6.22 8.73
CA HIS A 107 20.40 -5.90 8.39
C HIS A 107 20.60 -4.46 7.87
N SER A 108 21.64 -3.80 8.36
CA SER A 108 22.07 -2.50 7.82
C SER A 108 22.46 -2.61 6.33
N PRO A 109 22.16 -1.60 5.49
CA PRO A 109 22.47 -1.63 4.07
C PRO A 109 23.95 -1.31 3.81
N SER A 110 24.71 -1.06 4.87
CA SER A 110 26.13 -0.73 4.87
C SER A 110 26.88 -1.67 5.81
N PHE A 111 28.08 -2.08 5.40
CA PHE A 111 29.02 -2.82 6.26
C PHE A 111 29.74 -1.94 7.29
N GLN A 112 29.49 -0.63 7.28
CA GLN A 112 30.05 0.25 8.30
C GLN A 112 29.50 -0.14 9.68
N ASN A 113 30.42 -0.39 10.62
CA ASN A 113 30.11 -0.78 12.00
C ASN A 113 29.35 -2.12 12.15
N TYR A 114 29.52 -3.06 11.23
CA TYR A 114 29.03 -4.42 11.42
C TYR A 114 29.72 -5.10 12.62
N PRO A 115 29.00 -5.79 13.53
CA PRO A 115 27.55 -6.10 13.52
C PRO A 115 26.66 -5.11 14.30
N ALA A 116 27.23 -4.06 14.89
CA ALA A 116 26.48 -3.10 15.73
C ALA A 116 25.40 -2.33 14.94
N ALA A 117 25.62 -2.10 13.64
CA ALA A 117 24.63 -1.47 12.77
C ALA A 117 23.35 -2.31 12.61
N ASP A 118 23.47 -3.64 12.51
CA ASP A 118 22.33 -4.56 12.44
C ASP A 118 21.54 -4.56 13.76
N ALA A 119 22.25 -4.53 14.89
CA ALA A 119 21.63 -4.41 16.21
C ALA A 119 20.86 -3.08 16.37
N PHE A 120 21.36 -1.99 15.80
CA PHE A 120 20.69 -0.70 15.78
C PHE A 120 19.41 -0.73 14.94
N VAL A 121 19.46 -1.31 13.73
CA VAL A 121 18.28 -1.49 12.86
C VAL A 121 17.20 -2.31 13.57
N GLN A 122 17.59 -3.42 14.19
CA GLN A 122 16.69 -4.26 14.97
C GLN A 122 16.11 -3.51 16.18
N GLN A 123 16.90 -2.67 16.85
CA GLN A 123 16.43 -1.86 17.99
C GLN A 123 15.47 -0.73 17.57
N GLU A 124 15.73 -0.02 16.47
CA GLU A 124 14.78 0.95 15.92
C GLU A 124 13.50 0.27 15.45
N MET A 125 13.60 -0.95 14.90
CA MET A 125 12.43 -1.76 14.59
C MET A 125 11.66 -2.16 15.83
N LEU A 126 12.31 -2.48 16.94
CA LEU A 126 11.62 -2.70 18.22
C LEU A 126 10.94 -1.44 18.76
N LYS A 127 11.43 -0.24 18.47
CA LYS A 127 10.72 1.01 18.82
C LYS A 127 9.48 1.20 17.94
N VAL A 128 9.60 1.01 16.63
CA VAL A 128 8.48 1.10 15.69
C VAL A 128 7.43 0.01 15.93
N THR A 129 7.87 -1.20 16.26
CA THR A 129 7.00 -2.37 16.49
C THR A 129 6.56 -2.53 17.95
N GLY A 130 7.22 -1.90 18.91
CA GLY A 130 6.85 -1.86 20.33
C GLY A 130 5.96 -0.67 20.69
N LEU A 131 5.79 0.30 19.79
CA LEU A 131 4.74 1.32 19.84
C LEU A 131 3.44 0.85 19.19
N ALA A 132 3.53 -0.10 18.26
CA ALA A 132 2.39 -0.76 17.65
C ALA A 132 1.98 -1.96 18.49
N ASP A 133 0.70 -2.08 18.87
CA ASP A 133 0.18 -3.40 19.21
C ASP A 133 0.51 -4.29 18.01
N THR A 134 1.35 -5.32 18.23
CA THR A 134 1.65 -6.30 17.21
C THR A 134 0.40 -7.15 17.02
N VAL A 135 -0.58 -6.62 16.29
CA VAL A 135 -1.81 -7.32 15.98
C VAL A 135 -1.46 -8.34 14.92
N THR A 136 -1.16 -9.55 15.38
CA THR A 136 -1.37 -10.74 14.57
C THR A 136 -2.87 -10.78 14.30
N ILE A 137 -3.28 -10.79 13.03
CA ILE A 137 -4.66 -10.58 12.58
C ILE A 137 -5.54 -11.78 13.00
N THR A 138 -5.84 -11.90 14.29
CA THR A 138 -6.76 -12.89 14.87
C THR A 138 -7.54 -12.36 16.08
N ASP A 139 -7.10 -11.29 16.74
CA ASP A 139 -7.73 -10.80 17.98
C ASP A 139 -8.57 -9.51 17.80
N PRO A 140 -9.60 -9.28 18.64
CA PRO A 140 -10.38 -8.06 18.62
C PRO A 140 -9.51 -6.86 19.06
N ILE A 141 -9.41 -5.87 18.18
CA ILE A 141 -8.45 -4.77 18.28
C ILE A 141 -9.02 -3.69 19.21
N SER A 142 -8.24 -3.32 20.25
CA SER A 142 -8.59 -2.23 21.15
C SER A 142 -8.44 -0.87 20.44
N HIS A 143 -9.29 0.10 20.77
CA HIS A 143 -9.47 1.34 20.00
C HIS A 143 -8.32 2.38 20.13
N ASP A 144 -7.19 2.03 20.74
CA ASP A 144 -6.12 2.98 21.11
C ASP A 144 -4.73 2.60 20.55
N VAL A 145 -4.69 1.88 19.41
CA VAL A 145 -3.43 1.47 18.79
C VAL A 145 -2.79 2.62 18.02
N LYS A 146 -1.64 3.08 18.52
CA LYS A 146 -0.85 4.18 17.98
C LYS A 146 0.21 3.65 17.02
N GLY A 147 -0.09 3.71 15.71
CA GLY A 147 0.75 3.22 14.62
C GLY A 147 0.57 1.71 14.46
N LEU A 148 -0.05 1.27 13.37
CA LEU A 148 -0.41 -0.14 13.22
C LEU A 148 0.57 -0.87 12.31
N LEU A 149 1.23 -1.88 12.88
CA LEU A 149 2.03 -2.83 12.13
C LEU A 149 1.14 -3.98 11.65
N LEU A 150 0.92 -4.09 10.35
CA LEU A 150 0.23 -5.25 9.79
C LEU A 150 1.25 -6.34 9.45
N ARG A 151 1.04 -7.54 9.99
CA ARG A 151 1.80 -8.75 9.69
C ARG A 151 0.90 -9.77 9.00
N GLY A 152 1.34 -10.22 7.83
CA GLY A 152 0.59 -11.21 7.03
C GLY A 152 -0.61 -10.62 6.28
N PRO A 153 -1.39 -11.47 5.59
CA PRO A 153 -2.45 -11.04 4.69
C PRO A 153 -3.60 -10.36 5.46
N TYR A 154 -3.92 -9.12 5.10
CA TYR A 154 -5.06 -8.39 5.64
C TYR A 154 -6.32 -8.63 4.79
N ASN A 155 -7.31 -9.30 5.38
CA ASN A 155 -8.49 -9.78 4.66
C ASN A 155 -9.74 -8.89 4.80
N ARG A 156 -9.71 -7.81 5.58
CA ARG A 156 -10.86 -6.90 5.70
C ARG A 156 -10.88 -5.90 4.53
N ALA A 157 -12.07 -5.45 4.16
CA ALA A 157 -12.29 -4.55 3.02
C ALA A 157 -11.81 -3.10 3.25
N SER A 158 -11.52 -2.73 4.50
CA SER A 158 -11.05 -1.39 4.86
C SER A 158 -10.21 -1.43 6.13
N PHE A 159 -9.44 -0.38 6.39
CA PHE A 159 -8.74 -0.18 7.65
C PHE A 159 -9.63 0.49 8.72
N ALA A 160 -10.93 0.65 8.48
CA ALA A 160 -11.83 1.38 9.38
C ALA A 160 -11.91 0.75 10.78
N SER A 161 -11.85 -0.57 10.88
CA SER A 161 -11.78 -1.27 12.18
C SER A 161 -10.48 -1.03 12.95
N LEU A 162 -9.51 -0.38 12.31
CA LEU A 162 -8.23 0.03 12.87
C LEU A 162 -8.20 1.55 13.15
N GLY A 163 -9.35 2.22 13.06
CA GLY A 163 -9.48 3.66 13.23
C GLY A 163 -9.08 4.49 12.00
N LEU A 164 -8.82 3.85 10.85
CA LEU A 164 -8.45 4.53 9.61
C LEU A 164 -9.53 4.35 8.55
N ALA A 165 -10.39 5.36 8.39
CA ALA A 165 -11.38 5.40 7.31
C ALA A 165 -10.73 5.70 5.95
N PRO A 166 -11.32 5.26 4.82
CA PRO A 166 -10.89 5.72 3.49
C PRO A 166 -10.96 7.24 3.41
N ASP A 167 -9.96 7.85 2.77
CA ASP A 167 -9.92 9.30 2.54
C ASP A 167 -10.95 9.71 1.48
N VAL A 168 -11.06 8.88 0.42
CA VAL A 168 -12.04 9.08 -0.64
C VAL A 168 -12.88 7.82 -0.83
N LEU A 169 -14.21 7.98 -0.73
CA LEU A 169 -15.18 6.95 -1.08
C LEU A 169 -16.09 7.46 -2.20
N VAL A 170 -16.00 6.85 -3.38
CA VAL A 170 -16.83 7.20 -4.54
C VAL A 170 -17.79 6.05 -4.86
N THR A 171 -19.08 6.32 -4.97
CA THR A 171 -20.12 5.31 -5.16
C THR A 171 -21.09 5.67 -6.27
N ASN A 172 -21.53 4.69 -7.05
CA ASN A 172 -22.65 4.91 -7.97
C ASN A 172 -23.98 5.11 -7.20
N PRO A 173 -25.08 5.51 -7.88
CA PRO A 173 -26.41 5.65 -7.25
C PRO A 173 -26.95 4.39 -6.57
N ASN A 174 -26.41 3.21 -6.90
CA ASN A 174 -26.75 1.94 -6.26
C ASN A 174 -25.89 1.66 -5.01
N SER A 175 -25.16 2.66 -4.51
CA SER A 175 -24.24 2.56 -3.37
C SER A 175 -23.09 1.56 -3.56
N GLN A 176 -22.77 1.20 -4.79
CA GLN A 176 -21.62 0.35 -5.12
C GLN A 176 -20.42 1.24 -5.44
N ARG A 177 -19.21 0.80 -5.08
CA ARG A 177 -17.99 1.54 -5.39
C ARG A 177 -17.86 1.83 -6.90
N ALA A 178 -17.58 3.08 -7.23
CA ALA A 178 -17.31 3.50 -8.60
C ALA A 178 -15.85 3.24 -8.97
N ASN A 179 -15.60 2.24 -9.81
CA ASN A 179 -14.25 1.96 -10.34
C ASN A 179 -13.81 3.02 -11.36
N GLY A 180 -12.52 3.11 -11.67
CA GLY A 180 -12.00 4.00 -12.72
C GLY A 180 -12.10 5.49 -12.37
N ILE A 181 -11.99 5.82 -11.08
CA ILE A 181 -11.89 7.18 -10.59
C ILE A 181 -10.48 7.36 -10.04
N ALA A 182 -9.67 8.19 -10.71
CA ALA A 182 -8.37 8.58 -10.19
C ALA A 182 -8.55 9.75 -9.23
N TRP A 183 -7.82 9.75 -8.12
CA TRP A 183 -7.90 10.82 -7.14
C TRP A 183 -6.56 11.09 -6.47
N THR A 184 -6.42 12.30 -5.92
CA THR A 184 -5.38 12.63 -4.95
C THR A 184 -5.89 13.71 -4.01
N HIS A 185 -5.38 13.72 -2.78
CA HIS A 185 -5.75 14.67 -1.75
C HIS A 185 -4.49 15.39 -1.25
N ARG A 186 -4.57 16.71 -1.14
CA ARG A 186 -3.53 17.54 -0.51
C ARG A 186 -4.18 18.46 0.53
N THR A 187 -3.55 18.54 1.69
CA THR A 187 -4.01 19.37 2.80
C THR A 187 -3.08 20.56 3.03
N ALA A 188 -3.65 21.66 3.50
CA ALA A 188 -2.99 22.87 3.97
C ALA A 188 -3.67 23.33 5.27
N PRO A 189 -3.07 24.25 6.07
CA PRO A 189 -3.64 24.64 7.37
C PRO A 189 -5.09 25.12 7.35
N GLU A 190 -5.57 25.63 6.22
CA GLU A 190 -6.91 26.24 6.09
C GLU A 190 -7.82 25.52 5.10
N PHE A 191 -7.32 24.54 4.34
CA PHE A 191 -8.13 23.89 3.31
C PHE A 191 -7.58 22.53 2.89
N ASP A 192 -8.45 21.75 2.27
CA ASP A 192 -8.16 20.48 1.62
C ASP A 192 -8.50 20.58 0.13
N ILE A 193 -7.64 20.00 -0.72
CA ILE A 193 -7.83 19.91 -2.16
C ILE A 193 -7.94 18.44 -2.55
N TYR A 194 -9.11 18.07 -3.07
CA TYR A 194 -9.33 16.78 -3.70
C TYR A 194 -9.37 16.95 -5.22
N PHE A 195 -8.46 16.28 -5.93
CA PHE A 195 -8.56 16.08 -7.36
C PHE A 195 -9.29 14.77 -7.62
N ILE A 196 -10.31 14.78 -8.48
CA ILE A 196 -11.12 13.61 -8.84
C ILE A 196 -11.27 13.59 -10.36
N SER A 197 -10.92 12.47 -10.99
CA SER A 197 -10.94 12.32 -12.45
C SER A 197 -11.53 11.00 -12.89
N ASN A 198 -12.59 11.07 -13.70
CA ASN A 198 -13.15 9.92 -14.39
C ASN A 198 -12.19 9.40 -15.47
N GLN A 199 -11.80 8.13 -15.38
CA GLN A 199 -10.90 7.47 -16.33
C GLN A 199 -11.62 6.73 -17.46
N LEU A 200 -12.96 6.81 -17.50
CA LEU A 200 -13.77 6.18 -18.55
C LEU A 200 -14.16 7.21 -19.62
N ASP A 201 -14.26 6.76 -20.86
CA ASP A 201 -14.71 7.55 -22.02
C ASP A 201 -16.25 7.67 -22.06
N SER A 202 -16.85 8.00 -20.93
CA SER A 202 -18.30 8.16 -20.79
C SER A 202 -18.63 9.06 -19.59
N ALA A 203 -19.69 9.84 -19.70
CA ALA A 203 -20.23 10.59 -18.56
C ALA A 203 -20.78 9.62 -17.50
N ARG A 204 -20.60 9.96 -16.23
CA ARG A 204 -20.99 9.11 -15.10
C ARG A 204 -21.66 9.92 -14.00
N THR A 205 -22.60 9.29 -13.32
CA THR A 205 -23.14 9.76 -12.05
C THR A 205 -22.55 8.90 -10.95
N ILE A 206 -21.88 9.54 -9.99
CA ILE A 206 -21.08 8.97 -8.90
C ILE A 206 -21.26 9.80 -7.64
#